data_AF-G0RP68-F1
#
_entry.id   AF-G0RP68-F1
#
_cell.length_a   1.000
_cell.length_b   1.000
_cell.length_c   1.000
_cell.angle_alpha   90.00
_cell.angle_beta   90.00
_cell.angle_gamma   90.00
#
_symmetry.space_group_name_H-M   'P 1'
#
loop_
_entity.id
_entity.type
_entity.pdbx_description
1 polymer ?
#
loop_
_entity_poly.entity_id
_entity_poly.type
_entity_poly.pdbx_seq_one_letter_code
_entity_poly.pdbx_strand_id
1 'polypeptide(L)'
;MNGDDDVPPITIPLGHQTSTSSLLSLPQMRPLVGDYPEDFIFRVEDTRSRSLALDFMAVSGAQADEKHVDRTVADDYLSSFLALVHAFHPIFDRDQLLASYEDVMRDGIGSDVRSGVFLAVLALGATASDPIDDDRDHEHGNTGDACMQRALRILVPAWMISFSGDVRISQGLILCALYFTYVVQPLTAWRLIHMASTSIQQLLIRQVPSVPFGDGGCYTARKGPEHSLTIFDNNISDILAEFHQPRSGIDVLVDRMPFPNYGTNPKLEHLCVLAEISARSLLNRMHHAIYFTDSLTIYAGRALDSLASSQSASDTPHPDASLLRMCSELNFQLERWYEALPVDIKPDLFDRTPGNKQACILRLRYWSAKQGIFRPFVVYATSSQFDSGGAEVPSSVISQCKVCLAACRAFLHGAGYLLMERTPYTYSSLQL
;
A
#
# COMPACT_ATOMS: atom_id res chain seq x y z
N MET A 1 -32.03 -3.89 24.15
CA MET A 1 -31.24 -2.79 23.56
C MET A 1 -29.99 -3.44 23.01
N ASN A 2 -30.00 -3.79 21.73
CA ASN A 2 -28.83 -4.34 21.06
C ASN A 2 -27.93 -3.14 20.75
N GLY A 3 -26.93 -2.91 21.58
CA GLY A 3 -25.77 -2.15 21.15
C GLY A 3 -24.96 -3.08 20.26
N ASP A 4 -24.96 -2.84 18.96
CA ASP A 4 -23.84 -3.26 18.14
C ASP A 4 -22.60 -2.64 18.80
N ASP A 5 -21.73 -3.49 19.36
CA ASP A 5 -20.35 -3.13 19.63
C ASP A 5 -19.71 -2.87 18.26
N ASP A 6 -19.90 -1.66 17.75
CA ASP A 6 -19.39 -1.22 16.46
C ASP A 6 -17.87 -1.13 16.59
N VAL A 7 -17.20 -2.21 16.19
CA VAL A 7 -15.73 -2.24 16.11
C VAL A 7 -15.32 -1.05 15.26
N PRO A 8 -14.41 -0.18 15.73
CA PRO A 8 -14.03 1.00 14.98
C PRO A 8 -13.55 0.59 13.58
N PRO A 9 -13.95 1.33 12.53
CA PRO A 9 -13.72 0.96 11.15
C PRO A 9 -12.22 0.73 10.88
N ILE A 10 -11.90 -0.21 10.00
CA ILE A 10 -10.51 -0.56 9.63
C ILE A 10 -10.02 0.39 8.51
N THR A 11 -10.76 1.46 8.22
CA THR A 11 -10.38 2.41 7.17
C THR A 11 -9.25 3.34 7.62
N ILE A 12 -8.62 4.12 6.73
CA ILE A 12 -7.63 5.14 7.14
C ILE A 12 -8.30 6.51 7.13
N PRO A 13 -8.53 7.17 8.26
CA PRO A 13 -9.30 8.41 8.35
C PRO A 13 -8.80 9.53 7.43
N LEU A 14 -9.73 10.31 6.87
CA LEU A 14 -9.37 11.52 6.13
C LEU A 14 -8.72 12.53 7.08
N GLY A 15 -7.59 13.10 6.65
CA GLY A 15 -6.84 14.10 7.45
C GLY A 15 -6.01 13.54 8.59
N HIS A 16 -5.76 12.22 8.62
CA HIS A 16 -4.89 11.62 9.64
C HIS A 16 -3.46 12.19 9.58
N GLN A 17 -2.79 12.31 10.72
CA GLN A 17 -1.48 13.00 10.82
C GLN A 17 -0.28 12.04 10.84
N THR A 18 -0.38 10.86 10.19
CA THR A 18 0.69 9.84 10.22
C THR A 18 1.68 9.91 9.08
N SER A 19 1.30 10.59 7.98
CA SER A 19 2.10 10.66 6.75
C SER A 19 3.47 11.30 6.99
N THR A 20 4.42 11.04 6.09
CA THR A 20 5.73 11.72 6.12
C THR A 20 5.55 13.23 5.94
N SER A 21 4.64 13.68 5.08
CA SER A 21 4.35 15.11 4.90
C SER A 21 3.87 15.77 6.21
N SER A 22 3.02 15.11 6.98
CA SER A 22 2.56 15.59 8.29
C SER A 22 3.70 15.65 9.32
N LEU A 23 4.65 14.72 9.25
CA LEU A 23 5.82 14.72 10.12
C LEU A 23 6.79 15.85 9.75
N LEU A 24 7.08 16.03 8.45
CA LEU A 24 8.03 17.03 7.97
C LEU A 24 7.50 18.47 8.11
N SER A 25 6.19 18.67 8.12
CA SER A 25 5.57 19.98 8.38
C SER A 25 5.57 20.37 9.87
N LEU A 26 5.96 19.47 10.78
CA LEU A 26 6.02 19.78 12.20
C LEU A 26 7.01 20.93 12.49
N PRO A 27 6.68 21.86 13.42
CA PRO A 27 7.58 22.94 13.82
C PRO A 27 8.96 22.45 14.28
N GLN A 28 9.02 21.28 14.91
CA GLN A 28 10.23 20.61 15.38
C GLN A 28 11.16 20.18 14.24
N MET A 29 10.61 19.91 13.05
CA MET A 29 11.37 19.50 11.87
C MET A 29 11.90 20.69 11.08
N ARG A 30 11.27 21.86 11.20
CA ARG A 30 11.65 23.09 10.49
C ARG A 30 13.15 23.44 10.60
N PRO A 31 13.83 23.32 11.75
CA PRO A 31 15.28 23.58 11.85
C PRO A 31 16.14 22.58 11.07
N LEU A 32 15.64 21.38 10.80
CA LEU A 32 16.36 20.29 10.15
C LEU A 32 16.16 20.29 8.63
N VAL A 33 14.93 20.50 8.16
CA VAL A 33 14.55 20.37 6.75
C VAL A 33 14.10 21.69 6.10
N GLY A 34 13.96 22.76 6.88
CA GLY A 34 13.42 24.03 6.42
C GLY A 34 11.89 24.04 6.36
N ASP A 35 11.33 24.94 5.57
CA ASP A 35 9.88 25.02 5.34
C ASP A 35 9.46 23.89 4.39
N TYR A 36 8.64 22.97 4.88
CA TYR A 36 8.07 21.87 4.09
C TYR A 36 6.58 22.15 3.80
N PRO A 37 6.22 22.58 2.59
CA PRO A 37 4.82 22.82 2.24
C PRO A 37 4.06 21.50 2.10
N GLU A 38 2.80 21.45 2.55
CA GLU A 38 1.98 20.23 2.53
C GLU A 38 1.80 19.62 1.13
N ASP A 39 1.85 20.45 0.09
CA ASP A 39 1.71 20.04 -1.31
C ASP A 39 3.06 19.80 -2.02
N PHE A 40 4.18 19.77 -1.29
CA PHE A 40 5.52 19.59 -1.86
C PHE A 40 5.61 18.41 -2.82
N ILE A 41 5.16 17.22 -2.38
CA ILE A 41 5.22 15.99 -3.18
C ILE A 41 4.38 16.12 -4.46
N PHE A 42 3.22 16.79 -4.41
CA PHE A 42 2.38 16.99 -5.58
C PHE A 42 3.05 17.90 -6.60
N ARG A 43 3.75 18.96 -6.16
CA ARG A 43 4.51 19.82 -7.07
C ARG A 43 5.68 19.06 -7.70
N VAL A 44 6.35 18.20 -6.95
CA VAL A 44 7.42 17.34 -7.47
C VAL A 44 6.87 16.39 -8.54
N GLU A 45 5.73 15.75 -8.28
CA GLU A 45 5.09 14.84 -9.25
C GLU A 45 4.55 15.58 -10.48
N ASP A 46 4.03 16.80 -10.35
CA ASP A 46 3.57 17.63 -11.49
C ASP A 46 4.72 18.12 -12.37
N THR A 47 5.92 18.29 -11.80
CA THR A 47 7.13 18.71 -12.54
C THR A 47 7.94 17.54 -13.08
N ARG A 48 7.63 16.32 -12.66
CA ARG A 48 8.32 15.10 -13.10
C ARG A 48 8.08 14.85 -14.59
N SER A 49 9.13 14.44 -15.29
CA SER A 49 9.01 13.97 -16.67
C SER A 49 7.97 12.85 -16.78
N ARG A 50 7.07 12.98 -17.76
CA ARG A 50 6.01 12.00 -17.97
C ARG A 50 6.63 10.63 -18.30
N SER A 51 6.13 9.58 -17.64
CA SER A 51 6.54 8.21 -17.95
C SER A 51 6.13 7.84 -19.37
N LEU A 52 7.03 7.20 -20.12
CA LEU A 52 6.78 6.72 -21.49
C LEU A 52 5.60 5.74 -21.53
N ALA A 53 5.39 4.96 -20.45
CA ALA A 53 4.22 4.11 -20.30
C ALA A 53 2.90 4.90 -20.35
N LEU A 54 2.88 6.15 -19.87
CA LEU A 54 1.70 7.01 -19.88
C LEU A 54 1.43 7.69 -21.23
N ASP A 55 2.34 7.61 -22.20
CA ASP A 55 2.12 8.12 -23.56
C ASP A 55 1.21 7.22 -24.42
N PHE A 56 0.41 6.38 -23.76
CA PHE A 56 -0.60 5.54 -24.39
C PHE A 56 -1.68 6.35 -25.13
N MET A 57 -2.03 7.54 -24.62
CA MET A 57 -3.01 8.44 -25.25
C MET A 57 -2.44 9.32 -26.37
N ALA A 58 -1.11 9.40 -26.52
CA ALA A 58 -0.51 10.18 -27.60
C ALA A 58 -0.82 9.46 -28.92
N VAL A 59 -1.60 10.12 -29.78
CA VAL A 59 -1.98 9.61 -31.11
C VAL A 59 -0.72 9.53 -31.96
N SER A 60 -0.04 8.39 -31.94
CA SER A 60 0.91 8.07 -33.01
C SER A 60 0.08 7.57 -34.18
N GLY A 61 0.08 8.36 -35.26
CA GLY A 61 -0.64 8.03 -36.49
C GLY A 61 -0.31 6.62 -36.97
N ALA A 62 -1.33 5.91 -37.46
CA ALA A 62 -1.28 4.64 -38.18
C ALA A 62 -0.26 3.61 -37.64
N GLN A 63 -0.72 2.66 -36.81
CA GLN A 63 -0.02 1.40 -36.53
C GLN A 63 1.50 1.55 -36.57
N ALA A 64 2.08 2.32 -35.66
CA ALA A 64 3.52 2.32 -35.48
C ALA A 64 3.89 0.88 -35.12
N ASP A 65 4.39 0.16 -36.14
CA ASP A 65 4.84 -1.24 -36.17
C ASP A 65 4.89 -1.82 -34.75
N GLU A 66 3.75 -2.34 -34.27
CA GLU A 66 3.62 -2.81 -32.90
C GLU A 66 4.56 -4.02 -32.80
N LYS A 67 5.78 -3.76 -32.32
CA LYS A 67 6.83 -4.77 -32.24
C LYS A 67 6.24 -6.00 -31.56
N HIS A 68 6.16 -7.08 -32.31
CA HIS A 68 5.72 -8.35 -31.79
C HIS A 68 6.63 -8.73 -30.62
N VAL A 69 6.04 -9.05 -29.47
CA VAL A 69 6.81 -9.56 -28.33
C VAL A 69 7.18 -11.00 -28.67
N ASP A 70 8.45 -11.24 -28.91
CA ASP A 70 8.93 -12.59 -29.22
C ASP A 70 8.60 -13.56 -28.08
N ARG A 71 8.31 -14.81 -28.43
CA ARG A 71 7.92 -15.86 -27.49
C ARG A 71 8.98 -16.06 -26.41
N THR A 72 10.25 -16.11 -26.81
CA THR A 72 11.37 -16.35 -25.89
C THR A 72 11.48 -15.25 -24.84
N VAL A 73 11.40 -14.00 -25.27
CA VAL A 73 11.42 -12.82 -24.40
C VAL A 73 10.18 -12.79 -23.49
N ALA A 74 9.00 -13.14 -24.02
CA ALA A 74 7.78 -13.21 -23.23
C ALA A 74 7.86 -14.28 -22.14
N ASP A 75 8.48 -15.44 -22.42
CA ASP A 75 8.65 -16.53 -21.45
C ASP A 75 9.55 -16.10 -20.28
N ASP A 76 10.63 -15.37 -20.57
CA ASP A 76 11.54 -14.80 -19.58
C ASP A 76 10.83 -13.75 -18.70
N TYR A 77 10.03 -12.88 -19.31
CA TYR A 77 9.23 -11.88 -18.59
C TYR A 77 8.16 -12.53 -17.72
N LEU A 78 7.46 -13.57 -18.21
CA LEU A 78 6.48 -14.29 -17.39
C LEU A 78 7.14 -14.98 -16.18
N SER A 79 8.29 -15.60 -16.40
CA SER A 79 9.06 -16.25 -15.34
C SER A 79 9.49 -15.23 -14.28
N SER A 80 9.95 -14.06 -14.71
CA SER A 80 10.29 -12.93 -13.85
C SER A 80 9.07 -12.42 -13.08
N PHE A 81 7.92 -12.26 -13.73
CA PHE A 81 6.67 -11.86 -13.08
C PHE A 81 6.25 -12.84 -11.97
N LEU A 82 6.31 -14.14 -12.24
CA LEU A 82 5.95 -15.17 -11.26
C LEU A 82 6.87 -15.12 -10.03
N ALA A 83 8.17 -14.92 -10.24
CA ALA A 83 9.16 -14.91 -9.17
C ALA A 83 9.19 -13.60 -8.37
N LEU A 84 9.04 -12.46 -9.04
CA LEU A 84 9.30 -11.14 -8.47
C LEU A 84 8.03 -10.35 -8.13
N VAL A 85 6.89 -10.66 -8.73
CA VAL A 85 5.64 -9.88 -8.57
C VAL A 85 4.53 -10.72 -7.97
N HIS A 86 4.19 -11.85 -8.61
CA HIS A 86 3.12 -12.75 -8.17
C HIS A 86 3.38 -13.33 -6.77
N ALA A 87 4.66 -13.56 -6.42
CA ALA A 87 5.08 -14.02 -5.10
C ALA A 87 4.74 -13.05 -3.94
N PHE A 88 4.53 -11.76 -4.22
CA PHE A 88 4.03 -10.76 -3.27
C PHE A 88 2.53 -10.51 -3.43
N HIS A 89 2.03 -10.65 -4.67
CA HIS A 89 0.67 -10.32 -5.05
C HIS A 89 0.08 -11.46 -5.91
N PRO A 90 -0.38 -12.56 -5.29
CA PRO A 90 -0.95 -13.69 -6.01
C PRO A 90 -2.38 -13.36 -6.48
N ILE A 91 -2.47 -12.53 -7.52
CA ILE A 91 -3.73 -12.08 -8.15
C ILE A 91 -4.41 -13.24 -8.89
N PHE A 92 -3.60 -14.13 -9.46
CA PHE A 92 -4.05 -15.23 -10.31
C PHE A 92 -3.78 -16.58 -9.68
N ASP A 93 -4.62 -17.57 -10.00
CA ASP A 93 -4.23 -18.96 -9.86
C ASP A 93 -3.10 -19.27 -10.86
N ARG A 94 -2.01 -19.87 -10.38
CA ARG A 94 -0.80 -20.07 -11.18
C ARG A 94 -1.04 -20.97 -12.38
N ASP A 95 -1.77 -22.07 -12.20
CA ASP A 95 -1.98 -23.05 -13.26
C ASP A 95 -2.92 -22.49 -14.34
N GLN A 96 -3.96 -21.76 -13.91
CA GLN A 96 -4.86 -21.04 -14.83
C GLN A 96 -4.14 -19.92 -15.59
N LEU A 97 -3.21 -19.21 -14.94
CA LEU A 97 -2.42 -18.16 -15.59
C LEU A 97 -1.53 -18.76 -16.70
N LEU A 98 -0.82 -19.86 -16.40
CA LEU A 98 0.03 -20.55 -17.36
C LEU A 98 -0.77 -21.12 -18.54
N ALA A 99 -1.91 -21.76 -18.29
CA ALA A 99 -2.78 -22.24 -19.37
C ALA A 99 -3.28 -21.10 -20.26
N SER A 100 -3.73 -20.00 -19.65
CA SER A 100 -4.20 -18.82 -20.38
C SER A 100 -3.08 -18.13 -21.17
N TYR A 101 -1.85 -18.20 -20.68
CA TYR A 101 -0.68 -17.66 -21.37
C TYR A 101 -0.36 -18.43 -22.65
N GLU A 102 -0.38 -19.76 -22.61
CA GLU A 102 -0.19 -20.60 -23.80
C GLU A 102 -1.24 -20.28 -24.88
N ASP A 103 -2.50 -20.11 -24.49
CA ASP A 103 -3.57 -19.74 -25.40
C ASP A 103 -3.33 -18.37 -26.04
N VAL A 104 -2.96 -17.35 -25.25
CA VAL A 104 -2.69 -15.99 -25.76
C VAL A 104 -1.48 -15.96 -26.69
N MET A 105 -0.44 -16.72 -26.38
CA MET A 105 0.77 -16.75 -27.20
C MET A 105 0.57 -17.56 -28.49
N ARG A 106 -0.31 -18.57 -28.47
CA ARG A 106 -0.77 -19.27 -29.68
C ARG A 106 -1.62 -18.38 -30.58
N ASP A 107 -2.58 -17.66 -30.00
CA ASP A 107 -3.54 -16.84 -30.73
C ASP A 107 -2.92 -15.49 -31.18
N GLY A 108 -1.82 -15.09 -30.53
CA GLY A 108 -1.12 -13.83 -30.73
C GLY A 108 -1.66 -12.70 -29.84
N ILE A 109 -0.78 -11.81 -29.40
CA ILE A 109 -1.16 -10.65 -28.57
C ILE A 109 -1.90 -9.62 -29.43
N GLY A 110 -3.22 -9.59 -29.30
CA GLY A 110 -4.12 -8.68 -29.99
C GLY A 110 -4.47 -7.41 -29.20
N SER A 111 -5.63 -6.84 -29.53
CA SER A 111 -6.15 -5.60 -28.92
C SER A 111 -7.32 -5.83 -27.96
N ASP A 112 -7.50 -7.06 -27.48
CA ASP A 112 -8.58 -7.44 -26.58
C ASP A 112 -8.14 -7.38 -25.10
N VAL A 113 -9.10 -7.39 -24.16
CA VAL A 113 -8.84 -7.27 -22.73
C VAL A 113 -7.87 -8.36 -22.21
N ARG A 114 -7.95 -9.59 -22.74
CA ARG A 114 -7.04 -10.67 -22.32
C ARG A 114 -5.60 -10.34 -22.70
N SER A 115 -5.39 -9.87 -23.93
CA SER A 115 -4.08 -9.38 -24.40
C SER A 115 -3.58 -8.21 -23.55
N GLY A 116 -4.45 -7.27 -23.19
CA GLY A 116 -4.13 -6.15 -22.28
C GLY A 116 -3.63 -6.61 -20.90
N VAL A 117 -4.28 -7.62 -20.31
CA VAL A 117 -3.85 -8.21 -19.02
C VAL A 117 -2.46 -8.84 -19.13
N PHE A 118 -2.22 -9.65 -20.17
CA PHE A 118 -0.91 -10.30 -20.34
C PHE A 118 0.19 -9.30 -20.69
N LEU A 119 -0.10 -8.25 -21.45
CA LEU A 119 0.86 -7.16 -21.66
C LEU A 119 1.27 -6.49 -20.34
N ALA A 120 0.33 -6.30 -19.39
CA ALA A 120 0.65 -5.78 -18.07
C ALA A 120 1.49 -6.78 -17.24
N VAL A 121 1.19 -8.07 -17.31
CA VAL A 121 1.99 -9.15 -16.68
C VAL A 121 3.43 -9.13 -17.20
N LEU A 122 3.61 -9.09 -18.52
CA LEU A 122 4.94 -9.08 -19.15
C LEU A 122 5.71 -7.78 -18.83
N ALA A 123 5.04 -6.63 -18.85
CA ALA A 123 5.66 -5.35 -18.50
C ALA A 123 6.20 -5.32 -17.06
N LEU A 124 5.40 -5.86 -16.13
CA LEU A 124 5.79 -6.02 -14.72
C LEU A 124 6.97 -6.96 -14.58
N GLY A 125 6.94 -8.12 -15.24
CA GLY A 125 8.05 -9.08 -15.22
C GLY A 125 9.35 -8.49 -15.76
N ALA A 126 9.29 -7.77 -16.88
CA ALA A 126 10.44 -7.08 -17.45
C ALA A 126 11.02 -6.03 -16.50
N THR A 127 10.15 -5.17 -15.94
CA THR A 127 10.58 -4.02 -15.13
C THR A 127 11.00 -4.42 -13.72
N ALA A 128 10.42 -5.48 -13.15
CA ALA A 128 10.84 -5.99 -11.85
C ALA A 128 12.27 -6.55 -11.87
N SER A 129 12.72 -7.03 -13.04
CA SER A 129 14.08 -7.52 -13.26
C SER A 129 15.08 -6.42 -13.63
N ASP A 130 14.62 -5.20 -13.89
CA ASP A 130 15.53 -4.09 -14.18
C ASP A 130 16.39 -3.78 -12.94
N PRO A 131 17.70 -3.50 -13.11
CA PRO A 131 18.53 -3.06 -12.00
C PRO A 131 17.98 -1.76 -11.38
N ILE A 132 18.45 -1.40 -10.20
CA ILE A 132 18.40 -0.02 -9.74
C ILE A 132 19.72 0.61 -10.17
N ASP A 133 19.66 1.61 -11.04
CA ASP A 133 20.85 2.28 -11.57
C ASP A 133 20.65 3.79 -11.42
N ASP A 134 21.53 4.43 -10.63
CA ASP A 134 21.49 5.87 -10.37
C ASP A 134 21.90 6.69 -11.61
N ASP A 135 22.67 6.10 -12.54
CA ASP A 135 23.19 6.77 -13.74
C ASP A 135 22.33 6.54 -14.98
N ARG A 136 21.20 5.83 -14.85
CA ARG A 136 20.31 5.62 -16.00
C ARG A 136 19.68 6.95 -16.39
N ASP A 137 20.10 7.48 -17.53
CA ASP A 137 19.42 8.58 -18.20
C ASP A 137 17.91 8.26 -18.23
N HIS A 138 17.11 9.10 -17.57
CA HIS A 138 15.64 9.01 -17.56
C HIS A 138 15.03 8.99 -18.97
N GLU A 139 15.84 9.24 -20.01
CA GLU A 139 15.50 9.15 -21.43
C GLU A 139 15.31 7.71 -21.93
N HIS A 140 15.96 6.70 -21.34
CA HIS A 140 15.94 5.32 -21.87
C HIS A 140 14.72 4.48 -21.45
N GLY A 141 13.87 5.00 -20.55
CA GLY A 141 12.68 4.29 -20.06
C GLY A 141 13.00 3.01 -19.26
N ASN A 142 11.96 2.33 -18.80
CA ASN A 142 12.05 1.00 -18.20
C ASN A 142 11.81 -0.07 -19.28
N THR A 143 12.36 -1.27 -19.08
CA THR A 143 12.28 -2.36 -20.08
C THR A 143 10.83 -2.74 -20.40
N GLY A 144 9.92 -2.62 -19.42
CA GLY A 144 8.50 -2.90 -19.59
C GLY A 144 7.63 -1.77 -20.15
N ASP A 145 8.17 -0.56 -20.38
CA ASP A 145 7.37 0.63 -20.74
C ASP A 145 6.53 0.40 -22.01
N ALA A 146 7.09 -0.22 -23.04
CA ALA A 146 6.39 -0.48 -24.29
C ALA A 146 5.19 -1.45 -24.12
N CYS A 147 5.39 -2.51 -23.34
CA CYS A 147 4.31 -3.46 -23.02
C CYS A 147 3.24 -2.79 -22.16
N MET A 148 3.64 -2.00 -21.16
CA MET A 148 2.71 -1.27 -20.28
C MET A 148 1.90 -0.23 -21.07
N GLN A 149 2.54 0.51 -21.96
CA GLN A 149 1.87 1.48 -22.82
C GLN A 149 0.77 0.79 -23.64
N ARG A 150 1.07 -0.35 -24.25
CA ARG A 150 0.09 -1.13 -25.03
C ARG A 150 -1.02 -1.70 -24.16
N ALA A 151 -0.70 -2.18 -22.95
CA ALA A 151 -1.69 -2.63 -21.97
C ALA A 151 -2.69 -1.50 -21.63
N LEU A 152 -2.18 -0.30 -21.32
CA LEU A 152 -3.01 0.86 -21.00
C LEU A 152 -3.87 1.31 -22.19
N ARG A 153 -3.35 1.27 -23.42
CA ARG A 153 -4.13 1.55 -24.65
C ARG A 153 -5.34 0.65 -24.82
N ILE A 154 -5.29 -0.58 -24.30
CA ILE A 154 -6.39 -1.55 -24.38
C ILE A 154 -7.31 -1.42 -23.17
N LEU A 155 -6.74 -1.45 -21.97
CA LEU A 155 -7.49 -1.59 -20.71
C LEU A 155 -8.24 -0.31 -20.34
N VAL A 156 -7.66 0.88 -20.55
CA VAL A 156 -8.30 2.15 -20.19
C VAL A 156 -9.54 2.42 -21.04
N PRO A 157 -9.51 2.30 -22.39
CA PRO A 157 -10.74 2.44 -23.19
C PRO A 157 -11.76 1.35 -22.90
N ALA A 158 -11.34 0.10 -22.67
CA ALA A 158 -12.26 -0.99 -22.31
C ALA A 158 -12.99 -0.70 -20.99
N TRP A 159 -12.28 -0.14 -20.00
CA TRP A 159 -12.88 0.32 -18.75
C TRP A 159 -13.90 1.45 -18.97
N MET A 160 -13.54 2.47 -19.78
CA MET A 160 -14.38 3.65 -20.04
C MET A 160 -15.77 3.30 -20.59
N ILE A 161 -15.88 2.21 -21.36
CA ILE A 161 -17.13 1.76 -21.98
C ILE A 161 -17.79 0.59 -21.23
N SER A 162 -17.21 0.15 -20.11
CA SER A 162 -17.75 -0.93 -19.28
C SER A 162 -18.54 -0.37 -18.09
N PHE A 163 -19.83 -0.66 -18.06
CA PHE A 163 -20.74 -0.18 -17.01
C PHE A 163 -21.29 -1.30 -16.11
N SER A 164 -20.98 -2.55 -16.43
CA SER A 164 -21.35 -3.73 -15.64
C SER A 164 -20.26 -4.17 -14.66
N GLY A 165 -19.08 -3.56 -14.76
CA GLY A 165 -17.84 -4.10 -14.21
C GLY A 165 -17.37 -5.35 -14.96
N ASP A 166 -16.05 -5.54 -15.03
CA ASP A 166 -15.41 -6.76 -15.53
C ASP A 166 -14.20 -7.06 -14.63
N VAL A 167 -14.11 -8.30 -14.14
CA VAL A 167 -13.03 -8.75 -13.25
C VAL A 167 -11.68 -8.66 -13.96
N ARG A 168 -11.59 -8.99 -15.25
CA ARG A 168 -10.34 -8.97 -16.02
C ARG A 168 -9.85 -7.54 -16.26
N ILE A 169 -10.76 -6.62 -16.55
CA ILE A 169 -10.42 -5.19 -16.66
C ILE A 169 -9.87 -4.70 -15.31
N SER A 170 -10.53 -5.05 -14.21
CA SER A 170 -10.10 -4.69 -12.87
C SER A 170 -8.72 -5.26 -12.54
N GLN A 171 -8.50 -6.56 -12.81
CA GLN A 171 -7.20 -7.22 -12.64
C GLN A 171 -6.11 -6.59 -13.51
N GLY A 172 -6.40 -6.27 -14.77
CA GLY A 172 -5.48 -5.58 -15.66
C GLY A 172 -5.09 -4.20 -15.14
N LEU A 173 -6.05 -3.40 -14.70
CA LEU A 173 -5.80 -2.08 -14.11
C LEU A 173 -5.01 -2.16 -12.79
N ILE A 174 -5.23 -3.20 -11.97
CA ILE A 174 -4.42 -3.46 -10.76
C ILE A 174 -2.98 -3.80 -11.13
N LEU A 175 -2.75 -4.63 -12.14
CA LEU A 175 -1.40 -4.93 -12.63
C LEU A 175 -0.72 -3.66 -13.16
N CYS A 176 -1.45 -2.83 -13.92
CA CYS A 176 -0.94 -1.53 -14.36
C CYS A 176 -0.61 -0.62 -13.16
N ALA A 177 -1.42 -0.62 -12.10
CA ALA A 177 -1.11 0.15 -10.90
C ALA A 177 0.15 -0.37 -10.19
N LEU A 178 0.29 -1.69 -10.05
CA LEU A 178 1.49 -2.32 -9.49
C LEU A 178 2.72 -1.93 -10.32
N TYR A 179 2.63 -1.87 -11.64
CA TYR A 179 3.75 -1.39 -12.45
C TYR A 179 4.24 -0.02 -12.00
N PHE A 180 3.31 0.91 -11.78
CA PHE A 180 3.65 2.25 -11.31
C PHE A 180 4.20 2.28 -9.89
N THR A 181 3.94 1.29 -9.04
CA THR A 181 4.64 1.19 -7.73
C THR A 181 6.09 0.75 -7.90
N TYR A 182 6.40 -0.16 -8.85
CA TYR A 182 7.76 -0.61 -9.17
C TYR A 182 8.65 0.47 -9.82
N VAL A 183 8.03 1.45 -10.48
CA VAL A 183 8.73 2.63 -11.03
C VAL A 183 8.62 3.87 -10.14
N VAL A 184 8.16 3.69 -8.90
CA VAL A 184 8.07 4.74 -7.86
C VAL A 184 7.22 5.93 -8.33
N GLN A 185 6.04 5.65 -8.90
CA GLN A 185 5.01 6.61 -9.32
C GLN A 185 3.67 6.33 -8.61
N PRO A 186 3.63 6.43 -7.26
CA PRO A 186 2.47 6.01 -6.46
C PRO A 186 1.18 6.78 -6.76
N LEU A 187 1.25 8.05 -7.18
CA LEU A 187 0.05 8.82 -7.54
C LEU A 187 -0.58 8.34 -8.86
N THR A 188 0.24 7.85 -9.79
CA THR A 188 -0.26 7.22 -11.01
C THR A 188 -0.89 5.87 -10.69
N ALA A 189 -0.23 5.07 -9.83
CA ALA A 189 -0.79 3.82 -9.33
C ALA A 189 -2.15 4.04 -8.67
N TRP A 190 -2.28 5.07 -7.82
CA TRP A 190 -3.53 5.45 -7.17
C TRP A 190 -4.67 5.71 -8.16
N ARG A 191 -4.43 6.43 -9.27
CA ARG A 191 -5.47 6.70 -10.29
C ARG A 191 -6.00 5.41 -10.91
N LEU A 192 -5.11 4.48 -11.25
CA LEU A 192 -5.48 3.20 -11.85
C LEU A 192 -6.18 2.26 -10.87
N ILE A 193 -5.75 2.26 -9.61
CA ILE A 193 -6.48 1.61 -8.52
C ILE A 193 -7.87 2.24 -8.42
N HIS A 194 -8.00 3.56 -8.40
CA HIS A 194 -9.31 4.19 -8.33
C HIS A 194 -10.23 3.76 -9.50
N MET A 195 -9.71 3.62 -10.72
CA MET A 195 -10.48 3.09 -11.86
C MET A 195 -10.90 1.63 -11.65
N ALA A 196 -9.98 0.76 -11.25
CA ALA A 196 -10.30 -0.65 -10.99
C ALA A 196 -11.37 -0.79 -9.89
N SER A 197 -11.36 0.13 -8.91
CA SER A 197 -12.26 0.12 -7.76
C SER A 197 -13.70 0.31 -8.19
N THR A 198 -13.95 1.25 -9.08
CA THR A 198 -15.31 1.52 -9.56
C THR A 198 -15.86 0.33 -10.35
N SER A 199 -15.03 -0.35 -11.15
CA SER A 199 -15.43 -1.60 -11.81
C SER A 199 -15.77 -2.71 -10.83
N ILE A 200 -14.99 -2.87 -9.76
CA ILE A 200 -15.29 -3.87 -8.74
C ILE A 200 -16.55 -3.51 -7.95
N GLN A 201 -16.76 -2.25 -7.58
CA GLN A 201 -17.99 -1.80 -6.93
C GLN A 201 -19.22 -2.05 -7.82
N GLN A 202 -19.12 -1.80 -9.13
CA GLN A 202 -20.19 -2.14 -10.08
C GLN A 202 -20.52 -3.64 -10.08
N LEU A 203 -19.51 -4.51 -10.02
CA LEU A 203 -19.71 -5.96 -9.88
C LEU A 203 -20.41 -6.30 -8.56
N LEU A 204 -19.93 -5.75 -7.44
CA LEU A 204 -20.45 -6.05 -6.11
C LEU A 204 -21.89 -5.55 -5.90
N ILE A 205 -22.23 -4.35 -6.38
CA ILE A 205 -23.59 -3.80 -6.29
C ILE A 205 -24.60 -4.65 -7.08
N ARG A 206 -24.18 -5.19 -8.23
CA ARG A 206 -25.03 -6.02 -9.09
C ARG A 206 -25.18 -7.45 -8.59
N GLN A 207 -24.29 -7.90 -7.70
CA GLN A 207 -24.46 -9.15 -6.99
C GLN A 207 -25.58 -8.99 -5.95
N VAL A 208 -26.83 -9.12 -6.40
CA VAL A 208 -28.00 -9.21 -5.53
C VAL A 208 -27.77 -10.34 -4.52
N PRO A 209 -27.99 -10.14 -3.21
CA PRO A 209 -27.97 -11.22 -2.22
C PRO A 209 -29.17 -12.14 -2.48
N SER A 210 -29.05 -12.98 -3.50
CA SER A 210 -30.06 -13.97 -3.85
C SER A 210 -29.77 -15.18 -2.98
N VAL A 211 -30.62 -15.37 -1.98
CA VAL A 211 -30.78 -16.57 -1.14
C VAL A 211 -29.84 -16.66 0.09
N PRO A 212 -30.37 -16.93 1.30
CA PRO A 212 -29.55 -17.16 2.49
C PRO A 212 -28.68 -18.40 2.32
N PHE A 213 -27.53 -18.39 3.00
CA PHE A 213 -26.61 -19.51 3.16
C PHE A 213 -27.33 -20.86 3.29
N GLY A 214 -27.44 -21.57 2.17
CA GLY A 214 -28.11 -22.85 2.07
C GLY A 214 -27.92 -23.40 0.66
N ASP A 215 -27.13 -24.45 0.58
CA ASP A 215 -26.99 -25.38 -0.55
C ASP A 215 -26.16 -24.92 -1.78
N GLY A 216 -24.87 -25.26 -1.75
CA GLY A 216 -24.29 -26.16 -2.75
C GLY A 216 -24.15 -25.76 -4.22
N GLY A 217 -24.51 -24.54 -4.67
CA GLY A 217 -24.72 -24.32 -6.11
C GLY A 217 -24.44 -22.94 -6.71
N CYS A 218 -23.51 -22.12 -6.21
CA CYS A 218 -23.01 -20.95 -6.96
C CYS A 218 -21.64 -20.46 -6.43
N TYR A 219 -20.66 -21.35 -6.39
CA TYR A 219 -19.34 -21.07 -5.78
C TYR A 219 -18.25 -20.62 -6.77
N THR A 220 -18.55 -20.50 -8.07
CA THR A 220 -17.51 -20.30 -9.11
C THR A 220 -17.24 -18.83 -9.45
N ALA A 221 -18.22 -17.93 -9.33
CA ALA A 221 -18.01 -16.49 -9.54
C ALA A 221 -17.39 -15.76 -8.32
N ARG A 222 -17.30 -16.45 -7.19
CA ARG A 222 -16.90 -15.89 -5.89
C ARG A 222 -15.38 -15.88 -5.65
N LYS A 223 -14.62 -16.77 -6.29
CA LYS A 223 -13.18 -16.94 -6.01
C LYS A 223 -12.26 -15.92 -6.69
N GLY A 224 -12.64 -15.35 -7.83
CA GLY A 224 -11.80 -14.37 -8.55
C GLY A 224 -11.71 -12.98 -7.91
N PRO A 225 -12.84 -12.40 -7.43
CA PRO A 225 -12.83 -11.05 -6.86
C PRO A 225 -12.10 -10.97 -5.52
N GLU A 226 -12.26 -11.95 -4.62
CA GLU A 226 -11.74 -11.91 -3.24
C GLU A 226 -10.21 -11.69 -3.17
N HIS A 227 -9.46 -12.32 -4.08
CA HIS A 227 -7.99 -12.18 -4.17
C HIS A 227 -7.59 -10.83 -4.77
N SER A 228 -8.35 -10.35 -5.76
CA SER A 228 -8.08 -9.06 -6.42
C SER A 228 -8.41 -7.87 -5.52
N LEU A 229 -9.42 -8.02 -4.65
CA LEU A 229 -9.93 -7.02 -3.71
C LEU A 229 -9.05 -6.83 -2.47
N THR A 230 -8.34 -7.86 -2.03
CA THR A 230 -7.47 -7.78 -0.85
C THR A 230 -6.08 -7.23 -1.17
N ILE A 231 -5.55 -7.53 -2.35
CA ILE A 231 -4.38 -6.85 -2.93
C ILE A 231 -4.68 -5.36 -3.13
N PHE A 232 -5.93 -5.06 -3.49
CA PHE A 232 -6.46 -3.72 -3.61
C PHE A 232 -6.35 -2.92 -2.30
N ASP A 233 -6.89 -3.48 -1.23
CA ASP A 233 -6.97 -2.81 0.06
C ASP A 233 -5.58 -2.54 0.65
N ASN A 234 -4.67 -3.51 0.52
CA ASN A 234 -3.30 -3.35 1.03
C ASN A 234 -2.53 -2.25 0.29
N ASN A 235 -2.56 -2.24 -1.04
CA ASN A 235 -1.83 -1.26 -1.86
C ASN A 235 -2.47 0.13 -1.82
N ILE A 236 -3.81 0.22 -1.85
CA ILE A 236 -4.49 1.52 -1.74
C ILE A 236 -4.27 2.11 -0.36
N SER A 237 -4.30 1.30 0.70
CA SER A 237 -4.06 1.76 2.07
C SER A 237 -2.64 2.30 2.26
N ASP A 238 -1.60 1.71 1.65
CA ASP A 238 -0.23 2.26 1.67
C ASP A 238 -0.17 3.67 1.06
N ILE A 239 -0.82 3.87 -0.09
CA ILE A 239 -0.83 5.17 -0.77
C ILE A 239 -1.68 6.18 0.02
N LEU A 240 -2.86 5.77 0.51
CA LEU A 240 -3.76 6.65 1.25
C LEU A 240 -3.16 7.11 2.57
N ALA A 241 -2.43 6.22 3.28
CA ALA A 241 -1.71 6.55 4.50
C ALA A 241 -0.61 7.61 4.28
N GLU A 242 -0.11 7.76 3.06
CA GLU A 242 1.04 8.62 2.80
C GLU A 242 0.70 9.92 2.08
N PHE A 243 -0.20 9.85 1.09
CA PHE A 243 -0.43 10.95 0.15
C PHE A 243 -1.82 11.56 0.27
N HIS A 244 -2.63 11.18 1.28
CA HIS A 244 -3.97 11.73 1.54
C HIS A 244 -4.88 11.84 0.30
N GLN A 245 -4.75 10.90 -0.64
CA GLN A 245 -5.53 10.95 -1.87
C GLN A 245 -7.03 10.74 -1.63
N PRO A 246 -7.91 11.21 -2.52
CA PRO A 246 -9.33 10.91 -2.44
C PRO A 246 -9.58 9.40 -2.38
N ARG A 247 -10.44 8.99 -1.46
CA ARG A 247 -10.81 7.57 -1.33
C ARG A 247 -11.66 7.12 -2.52
N SER A 248 -11.55 5.84 -2.85
CA SER A 248 -12.36 5.24 -3.90
C SER A 248 -13.75 4.80 -3.43
N GLY A 249 -14.00 4.81 -2.12
CA GLY A 249 -15.23 4.32 -1.50
C GLY A 249 -15.31 2.80 -1.39
N ILE A 250 -14.29 2.07 -1.86
CA ILE A 250 -14.22 0.61 -1.72
C ILE A 250 -14.08 0.18 -0.26
N ASP A 251 -13.49 1.03 0.58
CA ASP A 251 -13.17 0.74 1.98
C ASP A 251 -14.40 0.25 2.77
N VAL A 252 -15.58 0.81 2.46
CA VAL A 252 -16.87 0.43 3.09
C VAL A 252 -17.26 -1.02 2.77
N LEU A 253 -16.86 -1.52 1.59
CA LEU A 253 -17.10 -2.89 1.18
C LEU A 253 -16.01 -3.81 1.73
N VAL A 254 -14.76 -3.34 1.82
CA VAL A 254 -13.62 -4.13 2.30
C VAL A 254 -13.76 -4.56 3.74
N ASP A 255 -14.19 -3.68 4.63
CA ASP A 255 -14.39 -4.01 6.05
C ASP A 255 -15.38 -5.17 6.26
N ARG A 256 -16.22 -5.48 5.25
CA ARG A 256 -17.24 -6.53 5.30
C ARG A 256 -16.85 -7.80 4.53
N MET A 257 -15.69 -7.81 3.88
CA MET A 257 -15.25 -8.95 3.08
C MET A 257 -14.50 -9.99 3.93
N PRO A 258 -14.70 -11.29 3.65
CA PRO A 258 -13.87 -12.32 4.23
C PRO A 258 -12.43 -12.22 3.69
N PHE A 259 -11.47 -12.69 4.49
CA PHE A 259 -10.10 -12.91 4.02
C PHE A 259 -10.08 -13.89 2.82
N PRO A 260 -9.09 -13.78 1.91
CA PRO A 260 -8.95 -14.69 0.78
C PRO A 260 -8.82 -16.14 1.25
N ASN A 261 -9.60 -17.03 0.64
CA ASN A 261 -9.52 -18.46 0.93
C ASN A 261 -8.68 -19.18 -0.12
N TYR A 262 -7.44 -19.51 0.26
CA TYR A 262 -6.50 -20.24 -0.59
C TYR A 262 -6.68 -21.77 -0.57
N GLY A 263 -7.80 -22.27 -0.05
CA GLY A 263 -8.14 -23.70 -0.02
C GLY A 263 -7.41 -24.48 1.09
N THR A 264 -7.40 -25.81 0.93
CA THR A 264 -6.94 -26.75 1.97
C THR A 264 -5.41 -26.85 2.11
N ASN A 265 -4.64 -26.43 1.10
CA ASN A 265 -3.17 -26.47 1.12
C ASN A 265 -2.61 -25.10 0.66
N PRO A 266 -2.63 -24.08 1.52
CA PRO A 266 -2.05 -22.78 1.20
C PRO A 266 -0.53 -22.90 1.03
N LYS A 267 0.01 -22.30 -0.03
CA LYS A 267 1.46 -22.15 -0.23
C LYS A 267 2.01 -21.09 0.72
N LEU A 268 3.33 -21.08 0.90
CA LEU A 268 4.03 -20.10 1.74
C LEU A 268 3.70 -18.65 1.36
N GLU A 269 3.66 -18.35 0.06
CA GLU A 269 3.30 -17.03 -0.48
C GLU A 269 1.90 -16.57 -0.05
N HIS A 270 0.93 -17.50 0.00
CA HIS A 270 -0.43 -17.21 0.45
C HIS A 270 -0.47 -16.84 1.94
N LEU A 271 0.31 -17.54 2.76
CA LEU A 271 0.40 -17.26 4.20
C LEU A 271 1.05 -15.89 4.46
N CYS A 272 2.11 -15.55 3.71
CA CYS A 272 2.74 -14.22 3.79
C CYS A 272 1.75 -13.11 3.46
N VAL A 273 0.95 -13.27 2.39
CA VAL A 273 -0.06 -12.28 1.99
C VAL A 273 -1.14 -12.09 3.06
N LEU A 274 -1.63 -13.18 3.66
CA LEU A 274 -2.59 -13.09 4.78
C LEU A 274 -1.98 -12.39 6.01
N ALA A 275 -0.71 -12.66 6.30
CA ALA A 275 0.02 -11.98 7.36
C ALA A 275 0.17 -10.47 7.06
N GLU A 276 0.43 -10.10 5.81
CA GLU A 276 0.51 -8.69 5.39
C GLU A 276 -0.85 -7.97 5.49
N ILE A 277 -1.94 -8.60 5.02
CA ILE A 277 -3.29 -8.03 5.11
C ILE A 277 -3.67 -7.82 6.59
N SER A 278 -3.44 -8.81 7.45
CA SER A 278 -3.75 -8.67 8.87
C SER A 278 -2.88 -7.62 9.59
N ALA A 279 -1.60 -7.52 9.22
CA ALA A 279 -0.73 -6.43 9.70
C ALA A 279 -1.29 -5.08 9.26
N ARG A 280 -1.75 -4.98 8.00
CA ARG A 280 -2.33 -3.74 7.47
C ARG A 280 -3.56 -3.31 8.25
N SER A 281 -4.48 -4.23 8.51
CA SER A 281 -5.68 -3.93 9.31
C SER A 281 -5.31 -3.34 10.67
N LEU A 282 -4.22 -3.80 11.30
CA LEU A 282 -3.71 -3.23 12.54
C LEU A 282 -3.14 -1.81 12.35
N LEU A 283 -2.36 -1.56 11.28
CA LEU A 283 -1.87 -0.21 10.96
C LEU A 283 -3.03 0.77 10.70
N ASN A 284 -4.07 0.35 9.99
CA ASN A 284 -5.23 1.22 9.74
C ASN A 284 -5.96 1.57 11.04
N ARG A 285 -6.13 0.60 11.95
CA ARG A 285 -6.66 0.86 13.30
C ARG A 285 -5.77 1.81 14.09
N MET A 286 -4.44 1.70 13.97
CA MET A 286 -3.50 2.64 14.57
C MET A 286 -3.69 4.07 14.02
N HIS A 287 -3.84 4.23 12.68
CA HIS A 287 -4.15 5.53 12.07
C HIS A 287 -5.44 6.15 12.63
N HIS A 288 -6.50 5.35 12.80
CA HIS A 288 -7.73 5.81 13.46
C HIS A 288 -7.55 6.18 14.93
N ALA A 289 -6.95 5.29 15.71
CA ALA A 289 -6.92 5.42 17.15
C ALA A 289 -6.02 6.59 17.60
N ILE A 290 -4.83 6.73 17.00
CA ILE A 290 -3.79 7.67 17.44
C ILE A 290 -3.80 8.97 16.63
N TYR A 291 -4.03 8.90 15.32
CA TYR A 291 -3.67 9.98 14.39
C TYR A 291 -4.85 10.75 13.80
N PHE A 292 -6.07 10.34 14.12
CA PHE A 292 -7.30 11.02 13.68
C PHE A 292 -8.12 11.59 14.82
N THR A 293 -8.09 10.93 15.97
CA THR A 293 -8.57 11.54 17.21
C THR A 293 -7.64 12.72 17.55
N ASP A 294 -8.16 13.81 18.14
CA ASP A 294 -7.41 15.05 18.46
C ASP A 294 -6.10 14.84 19.27
N SER A 295 -5.83 13.62 19.72
CA SER A 295 -4.60 13.11 20.32
C SER A 295 -3.32 13.74 19.74
N LEU A 296 -3.01 13.62 18.45
CA LEU A 296 -1.71 14.11 17.97
C LEU A 296 -1.64 15.65 17.94
N THR A 297 -2.73 16.35 17.62
CA THR A 297 -2.83 17.81 17.70
C THR A 297 -2.63 18.30 19.15
N ILE A 298 -3.06 17.53 20.15
CA ILE A 298 -2.84 17.80 21.57
C ILE A 298 -1.35 17.68 21.94
N TYR A 299 -0.59 16.77 21.32
CA TYR A 299 0.82 16.49 21.68
C TYR A 299 1.87 17.20 20.80
N ALA A 300 1.55 17.51 19.55
CA ALA A 300 2.39 18.32 18.66
C ALA A 300 2.41 19.80 19.05
N GLY A 301 1.52 20.19 19.97
CA GLY A 301 1.36 21.56 20.46
C GLY A 301 0.34 22.32 19.63
N ARG A 302 -0.50 23.11 20.31
CA ARG A 302 -1.35 24.15 19.72
C ARG A 302 -0.50 25.16 18.95
N ALA A 303 -0.07 24.81 17.75
CA ALA A 303 0.69 25.67 16.84
C ALA A 303 -0.19 26.23 15.70
N LEU A 304 -1.52 26.07 15.78
CA LEU A 304 -2.45 26.79 14.92
C LEU A 304 -3.64 27.26 15.77
N ASP A 305 -3.57 28.53 16.20
CA ASP A 305 -4.66 29.37 16.67
C ASP A 305 -5.62 28.81 17.73
N SER A 306 -5.33 29.15 18.98
CA SER A 306 -6.36 29.41 20.00
C SER A 306 -7.23 30.63 19.62
N LEU A 307 -7.87 30.61 18.45
CA LEU A 307 -8.94 31.55 18.11
C LEU A 307 -10.26 30.94 18.58
N ALA A 308 -10.80 31.57 19.62
CA ALA A 308 -12.15 31.39 20.16
C ALA A 308 -12.40 30.14 21.02
N SER A 309 -11.78 30.07 22.20
CA SER A 309 -12.55 30.11 23.45
C SER A 309 -11.65 29.97 24.69
N SER A 310 -11.90 30.88 25.63
CA SER A 310 -11.32 30.96 26.96
C SER A 310 -11.52 29.66 27.75
N GLN A 311 -10.46 28.88 27.91
CA GLN A 311 -10.31 27.97 29.05
C GLN A 311 -8.90 28.15 29.63
N SER A 312 -8.88 28.24 30.95
CA SER A 312 -7.79 28.63 31.83
C SER A 312 -6.45 27.95 31.57
N ALA A 313 -5.39 28.74 31.63
CA ALA A 313 -4.00 28.31 31.67
C ALA A 313 -3.67 27.71 33.05
N SER A 314 -3.65 26.38 33.17
CA SER A 314 -2.96 25.67 34.27
C SER A 314 -2.66 24.20 33.99
N ASP A 315 -3.31 23.57 33.02
CA ASP A 315 -3.14 22.13 32.80
C ASP A 315 -2.19 21.88 31.63
N THR A 316 -0.96 21.52 31.98
CA THR A 316 0.02 20.95 31.05
C THR A 316 -0.62 19.76 30.33
N PRO A 317 -0.66 19.74 28.98
CA PRO A 317 -1.13 18.56 28.26
C PRO A 317 -0.09 17.45 28.43
N HIS A 318 -0.22 16.64 29.48
CA HIS A 318 0.52 15.39 29.60
C HIS A 318 -0.10 14.37 28.66
N PRO A 319 0.68 13.39 28.14
CA PRO A 319 0.11 12.18 27.55
C PRO A 319 -0.91 11.60 28.52
N ASP A 320 -2.19 11.77 28.19
CA ASP A 320 -3.28 11.33 29.02
C ASP A 320 -3.18 9.81 29.16
N ALA A 321 -3.60 9.29 30.31
CA ALA A 321 -3.61 7.86 30.58
C ALA A 321 -4.35 7.07 29.48
N SER A 322 -5.27 7.73 28.76
CA SER A 322 -5.93 7.21 27.57
C SER A 322 -4.97 6.87 26.42
N LEU A 323 -4.06 7.78 26.02
CA LEU A 323 -3.09 7.53 24.95
C LEU A 323 -2.12 6.41 25.33
N LEU A 324 -1.63 6.41 26.58
CA LEU A 324 -0.73 5.37 27.07
C LEU A 324 -1.40 3.99 27.04
N ARG A 325 -2.66 3.88 27.49
CA ARG A 325 -3.44 2.64 27.40
C ARG A 325 -3.66 2.21 25.96
N MET A 326 -4.01 3.13 25.08
CA MET A 326 -4.23 2.85 23.66
C MET A 326 -2.97 2.34 22.96
N CYS A 327 -1.82 2.99 23.18
CA CYS A 327 -0.54 2.56 22.63
C CYS A 327 -0.12 1.19 23.19
N SER A 328 -0.37 0.96 24.48
CA SER A 328 -0.08 -0.34 25.12
C SER A 328 -0.94 -1.46 24.52
N GLU A 329 -2.23 -1.20 24.28
CA GLU A 329 -3.15 -2.15 23.67
C GLU A 329 -2.80 -2.43 22.20
N LEU A 330 -2.49 -1.41 21.41
CA LEU A 330 -2.04 -1.58 20.02
C LEU A 330 -0.71 -2.33 19.95
N ASN A 331 0.24 -2.07 20.86
CA ASN A 331 1.49 -2.81 20.93
C ASN A 331 1.24 -4.28 21.33
N PHE A 332 0.33 -4.54 22.27
CA PHE A 332 -0.07 -5.91 22.63
C PHE A 332 -0.67 -6.64 21.43
N GLN A 333 -1.55 -5.99 20.66
CA GLN A 333 -2.11 -6.57 19.43
C GLN A 333 -1.03 -6.83 18.37
N LEU A 334 -0.04 -5.94 18.24
CA LEU A 334 1.09 -6.13 17.33
C LEU A 334 1.96 -7.34 17.74
N GLU A 335 2.24 -7.48 19.03
CA GLU A 335 2.99 -8.63 19.56
C GLU A 335 2.20 -9.92 19.39
N ARG A 336 0.89 -9.90 19.65
CA ARG A 336 -0.01 -11.03 19.41
C ARG A 336 -0.08 -11.44 17.94
N TRP A 337 -0.15 -10.46 17.04
CA TRP A 337 -0.09 -10.70 15.60
C TRP A 337 1.20 -11.44 15.23
N TYR A 338 2.36 -10.94 15.70
CA TYR A 338 3.65 -11.58 15.43
C TYR A 338 3.76 -12.97 16.06
N GLU A 339 3.23 -13.15 17.28
CA GLU A 339 3.18 -14.44 17.96
C GLU A 339 2.36 -15.48 17.21
N ALA A 340 1.24 -15.05 16.61
CA ALA A 340 0.31 -15.90 15.88
C ALA A 340 0.79 -16.30 14.47
N LEU A 341 1.87 -15.71 13.96
CA LEU A 341 2.42 -16.07 12.66
C LEU A 341 2.88 -17.55 12.64
N PRO A 342 2.52 -18.33 11.61
CA PRO A 342 3.05 -19.68 11.41
C PRO A 342 4.57 -19.69 11.37
N VAL A 343 5.16 -20.74 11.94
CA VAL A 343 6.63 -20.89 12.07
C VAL A 343 7.33 -20.74 10.72
N ASP A 344 6.73 -21.24 9.64
CA ASP A 344 7.32 -21.22 8.29
C ASP A 344 7.46 -19.81 7.70
N ILE A 345 6.62 -18.85 8.10
CA ILE A 345 6.65 -17.46 7.60
C ILE A 345 7.14 -16.46 8.64
N LYS A 346 7.27 -16.86 9.90
CA LYS A 346 7.58 -15.95 11.00
C LYS A 346 9.01 -15.44 10.88
N PRO A 347 9.22 -14.14 10.58
CA PRO A 347 10.56 -13.60 10.41
C PRO A 347 11.26 -13.46 11.76
N ASP A 348 12.58 -13.66 11.83
CA ASP A 348 13.35 -13.15 12.96
C ASP A 348 13.37 -11.61 12.87
N LEU A 349 12.91 -10.93 13.93
CA LEU A 349 12.83 -9.47 13.98
C LEU A 349 14.19 -8.77 14.09
N PHE A 350 15.20 -9.46 14.63
CA PHE A 350 16.53 -8.89 14.91
C PHE A 350 17.62 -9.39 13.97
N ASP A 351 17.30 -10.38 13.15
CA ASP A 351 18.20 -10.85 12.11
C ASP A 351 18.53 -9.70 11.14
N ARG A 352 19.84 -9.51 10.95
CA ARG A 352 20.42 -8.47 10.11
C ARG A 352 20.89 -9.00 8.77
N THR A 353 20.71 -10.29 8.50
CA THR A 353 21.06 -10.85 7.21
C THR A 353 19.96 -10.53 6.19
N PRO A 354 20.31 -10.27 4.93
CA PRO A 354 19.34 -10.24 3.83
C PRO A 354 18.77 -11.65 3.69
N GLY A 355 17.67 -11.90 4.38
CA GLY A 355 16.91 -13.13 4.30
C GLY A 355 15.92 -13.10 3.14
N ASN A 356 14.90 -13.95 3.23
CA ASN A 356 13.78 -13.94 2.30
C ASN A 356 13.09 -12.55 2.25
N LYS A 357 12.80 -12.03 1.05
CA LYS A 357 12.11 -10.75 0.84
C LYS A 357 10.76 -10.67 1.56
N GLN A 358 9.97 -11.75 1.55
CA GLN A 358 8.68 -11.77 2.27
C GLN A 358 8.89 -11.62 3.79
N ALA A 359 9.91 -12.28 4.34
CA ALA A 359 10.29 -12.13 5.75
C ALA A 359 10.75 -10.69 6.06
N CYS A 360 11.50 -10.07 5.14
CA CYS A 360 11.90 -8.67 5.26
C CYS A 360 10.68 -7.73 5.30
N ILE A 361 9.70 -7.92 4.41
CA ILE A 361 8.48 -7.11 4.39
C ILE A 361 7.70 -7.27 5.69
N LEU A 362 7.46 -8.49 6.16
CA LEU A 362 6.77 -8.72 7.44
C LEU A 362 7.49 -8.06 8.62
N ARG A 363 8.83 -8.10 8.63
CA ARG A 363 9.66 -7.39 9.60
C ARG A 363 9.49 -5.88 9.51
N LEU A 364 9.46 -5.31 8.31
CA LEU A 364 9.22 -3.88 8.11
C LEU A 364 7.81 -3.46 8.51
N ARG A 365 6.79 -4.29 8.26
CA ARG A 365 5.43 -4.05 8.75
C ARG A 365 5.38 -4.01 10.27
N TYR A 366 6.07 -4.95 10.93
CA TYR A 366 6.17 -4.96 12.39
C TYR A 366 6.83 -3.68 12.93
N TRP A 367 8.01 -3.32 12.41
CA TRP A 367 8.74 -2.15 12.91
C TRP A 367 8.07 -0.84 12.53
N SER A 368 7.42 -0.75 11.36
CA SER A 368 6.63 0.40 10.94
C SER A 368 5.42 0.63 11.85
N ALA A 369 4.68 -0.44 12.19
CA ALA A 369 3.62 -0.37 13.18
C ALA A 369 4.16 0.07 14.55
N LYS A 370 5.27 -0.51 15.00
CA LYS A 370 5.85 -0.21 16.32
C LYS A 370 6.32 1.25 16.42
N GLN A 371 6.97 1.79 15.39
CA GLN A 371 7.31 3.21 15.39
C GLN A 371 6.05 4.09 15.35
N GLY A 372 5.04 3.75 14.54
CA GLY A 372 3.79 4.53 14.46
C GLY A 372 3.05 4.56 15.80
N ILE A 373 3.03 3.46 16.55
CA ILE A 373 2.39 3.40 17.87
C ILE A 373 3.08 4.35 18.87
N PHE A 374 4.41 4.44 18.86
CA PHE A 374 5.16 5.18 19.87
C PHE A 374 5.68 6.55 19.41
N ARG A 375 5.56 6.90 18.13
CA ARG A 375 5.94 8.21 17.57
C ARG A 375 5.31 9.41 18.29
N PRO A 376 4.04 9.38 18.76
CA PRO A 376 3.45 10.51 19.50
C PRO A 376 4.28 10.94 20.73
N PHE A 377 4.93 10.00 21.40
CA PHE A 377 5.78 10.30 22.58
C PHE A 377 7.06 11.03 22.18
N VAL A 378 7.64 10.69 21.01
CA VAL A 378 8.80 11.40 20.47
C VAL A 378 8.41 12.82 20.12
N VAL A 379 7.32 13.01 19.37
CA VAL A 379 6.78 14.33 19.02
C VAL A 379 6.56 15.18 20.28
N TYR A 380 5.94 14.60 21.30
CA TYR A 380 5.74 15.25 22.59
C TYR A 380 7.06 15.64 23.26
N ALA A 381 8.02 14.73 23.37
CA ALA A 381 9.31 14.99 24.01
C ALA A 381 10.15 16.05 23.28
N THR A 382 9.94 16.21 21.97
CA THR A 382 10.61 17.22 21.13
C THR A 382 9.85 18.54 21.00
N SER A 383 8.69 18.70 21.65
CA SER A 383 7.90 19.92 21.55
C SER A 383 8.57 21.12 22.25
N SER A 384 8.30 22.34 21.75
CA SER A 384 8.95 23.59 22.16
C SER A 384 8.83 23.94 23.65
N GLN A 385 7.90 23.31 24.37
CA GLN A 385 7.73 23.45 25.82
C GLN A 385 8.92 22.89 26.62
N PHE A 386 9.70 21.96 26.06
CA PHE A 386 10.89 21.38 26.69
C PHE A 386 12.19 22.06 26.29
N ASP A 387 12.18 22.89 25.23
CA ASP A 387 13.36 23.65 24.78
C ASP A 387 13.75 24.78 25.73
N SER A 388 12.78 25.31 26.50
CA SER A 388 12.98 26.49 27.35
C SER A 388 13.55 26.18 28.75
N GLY A 389 14.04 24.96 29.00
CA GLY A 389 14.77 24.58 30.21
C GLY A 389 13.97 24.55 31.52
N GLY A 390 12.65 24.79 31.48
CA GLY A 390 11.79 24.89 32.67
C GLY A 390 10.98 23.64 33.03
N ALA A 391 10.82 22.68 32.11
CA ALA A 391 10.04 21.46 32.31
C ALA A 391 10.87 20.23 31.93
N GLU A 392 10.81 19.17 32.75
CA GLU A 392 11.41 17.88 32.44
C GLU A 392 10.39 16.97 31.76
N VAL A 393 10.84 16.21 30.76
CA VAL A 393 10.02 15.19 30.11
C VAL A 393 9.76 14.05 31.11
N PRO A 394 8.50 13.63 31.34
CA PRO A 394 8.20 12.53 32.26
C PRO A 394 8.96 11.25 31.89
N SER A 395 9.45 10.52 32.89
CA SER A 395 10.22 9.28 32.70
C SER A 395 9.45 8.21 31.92
N SER A 396 8.12 8.15 32.08
CA SER A 396 7.23 7.27 31.33
C SER A 396 7.19 7.59 29.84
N VAL A 397 7.35 8.86 29.44
CA VAL A 397 7.44 9.26 28.03
C VAL A 397 8.81 8.88 27.48
N ILE A 398 9.88 9.14 28.24
CA ILE A 398 11.26 8.80 27.84
C ILE A 398 11.38 7.30 27.55
N SER A 399 10.73 6.43 28.35
CA SER A 399 10.73 4.99 28.06
C SER A 399 10.07 4.66 26.73
N GLN A 400 8.96 5.31 26.37
CA GLN A 400 8.30 5.09 25.08
C GLN A 400 9.11 5.65 23.91
N CYS A 401 9.76 6.80 24.07
CA CYS A 401 10.67 7.35 23.07
C CYS A 401 11.79 6.37 22.73
N LYS A 402 12.38 5.71 23.74
CA LYS A 402 13.43 4.69 23.52
C LYS A 402 12.91 3.51 22.69
N VAL A 403 11.67 3.07 22.93
CA VAL A 403 11.03 2.01 22.14
C VAL A 403 10.83 2.47 20.69
N CYS A 404 10.32 3.68 20.48
CA CYS A 404 10.15 4.25 19.15
C CYS A 404 11.47 4.32 18.37
N LEU A 405 12.51 4.90 18.97
CA LEU A 405 13.82 5.05 18.31
C LEU A 405 14.49 3.70 18.02
N ALA A 406 14.34 2.73 18.91
CA ALA A 406 14.82 1.36 18.65
C ALA A 406 14.08 0.72 17.47
N ALA A 407 12.76 0.93 17.36
CA ALA A 407 11.97 0.47 16.22
C ALA A 407 12.37 1.17 14.92
N CYS A 408 12.56 2.49 14.91
CA CYS A 408 13.05 3.23 13.73
C CYS A 408 14.41 2.70 13.26
N ARG A 409 15.33 2.45 14.19
CA ARG A 409 16.64 1.87 13.85
C ARG A 409 16.50 0.47 13.23
N ALA A 410 15.65 -0.37 13.79
CA ALA A 410 15.41 -1.71 13.26
C ALA A 410 14.75 -1.67 11.87
N PHE A 411 13.81 -0.74 11.67
CA PHE A 411 13.18 -0.47 10.37
C PHE A 411 14.23 -0.06 9.33
N LEU A 412 15.07 0.93 9.62
CA LEU A 412 16.12 1.42 8.72
C LEU A 412 17.08 0.31 8.28
N HIS A 413 17.48 -0.56 9.21
CA HIS A 413 18.33 -1.70 8.89
C HIS A 413 17.65 -2.68 7.92
N GLY A 414 16.33 -2.90 8.04
CA GLY A 414 15.58 -3.75 7.12
C GLY A 414 15.34 -3.08 5.76
N ALA A 415 14.98 -1.79 5.77
CA ALA A 415 14.54 -1.05 4.58
C ALA A 415 15.67 -0.94 3.56
N GLY A 416 16.92 -0.75 4.02
CA GLY A 416 18.08 -0.72 3.16
C GLY A 416 18.22 -1.94 2.24
N TYR A 417 17.77 -3.13 2.66
CA TYR A 417 17.80 -4.33 1.81
C TYR A 417 16.73 -4.31 0.72
N LEU A 418 15.51 -3.85 1.03
CA LEU A 418 14.45 -3.74 0.02
C LEU A 418 14.73 -2.63 -0.99
N LEU A 419 15.43 -1.57 -0.58
CA LEU A 419 15.76 -0.44 -1.46
C LEU A 419 16.85 -0.76 -2.49
N MET A 420 17.52 -1.92 -2.38
CA MET A 420 18.52 -2.37 -3.37
C MET A 420 17.89 -3.02 -4.60
N GLU A 421 16.59 -3.31 -4.58
CA GLU A 421 15.88 -3.96 -5.68
C GLU A 421 14.51 -3.33 -5.90
N ARG A 422 13.95 -3.52 -7.10
CA ARG A 422 12.61 -3.03 -7.40
C ARG A 422 11.58 -3.92 -6.73
N THR A 423 10.78 -3.33 -5.86
CA THR A 423 9.71 -4.01 -5.15
C THR A 423 8.46 -3.13 -5.16
N PRO A 424 7.26 -3.70 -4.95
CA PRO A 424 6.05 -2.89 -4.87
C PRO A 424 6.04 -2.01 -3.60
N TYR A 425 6.94 -2.26 -2.66
CA TYR A 425 7.07 -1.57 -1.38
C TYR A 425 8.24 -0.56 -1.36
N THR A 426 8.91 -0.33 -2.49
CA THR A 426 10.04 0.60 -2.54
C THR A 426 9.62 2.00 -2.09
N TYR A 427 8.47 2.52 -2.55
CA TYR A 427 7.99 3.83 -2.11
C TYR A 427 7.54 3.85 -0.64
N SER A 428 6.87 2.79 -0.15
CA SER A 428 6.42 2.74 1.26
C SER A 428 7.57 2.52 2.24
N SER A 429 8.68 1.93 1.78
CA SER A 429 9.89 1.73 2.60
C SER A 429 10.73 3.00 2.75
N LEU A 430 10.42 4.06 1.99
CA LEU A 430 11.02 5.39 2.10
C LEU A 430 10.32 6.29 3.14
N GLN A 431 9.22 5.82 3.75
CA GLN A 431 8.50 6.54 4.80
C GLN A 431 9.29 6.48 6.11
N LEU A 432 9.78 7.63 6.59
CA LEU A 432 10.42 7.80 7.90
C LEU A 432 9.71 8.90 8.69
#